data_AF-A0AAJ1V399-F1
#
_entry.id   AF-A0AAJ1V399-F1
#
_cell.length_a   1.000
_cell.length_b   1.000
_cell.length_c   1.000
_cell.angle_alpha   90.00
_cell.angle_beta   90.00
_cell.angle_gamma   90.00
#
_symmetry.space_group_name_H-M   'P 1'
#
loop_
_entity.id
_entity.type
_entity.pdbx_description
1 polymer ?
#
loop_
_entity_poly.entity_id
_entity_poly.type
_entity_poly.pdbx_seq_one_letter_code
_entity_poly.pdbx_strand_id
1 'polypeptide(L)' 'TNILTIAFVSTDGSMDKQDIADYVASNIQDPLSRVNGVGDIDAYGSQYSMRIWLDPAKLHSFQMTAKDVTDAIESQNAQI' A
#
# COMPACT_ATOMS: atom_id res chain seq x y z
N THR A 1 -14.73 20.86 -3.00
CA THR A 1 -15.31 20.72 -1.66
C THR A 1 -15.83 19.32 -1.51
N ASN A 2 -15.30 18.54 -0.58
CA ASN A 2 -15.77 17.17 -0.36
C ASN A 2 -17.12 17.22 0.34
N ILE A 3 -18.11 16.54 -0.25
CA ILE A 3 -19.53 16.61 0.15
C ILE A 3 -19.95 15.44 1.05
N LEU A 4 -19.11 14.41 1.15
CA LEU A 4 -19.33 13.24 1.99
C LEU A 4 -17.98 12.70 2.48
N THR A 5 -17.90 12.29 3.74
CA THR A 5 -16.73 11.63 4.32
C THR A 5 -17.21 10.37 5.04
N ILE A 6 -16.62 9.23 4.69
CA ILE A 6 -16.96 7.92 5.25
C ILE A 6 -15.71 7.42 5.99
N ALA A 7 -15.87 7.07 7.27
CA ALA A 7 -14.83 6.48 8.08
C ALA A 7 -15.06 4.98 8.23
N PHE A 8 -13.99 4.20 8.07
CA PHE A 8 -14.00 2.75 8.25
C PHE A 8 -13.26 2.42 9.55
N VAL A 9 -13.89 1.62 10.42
CA VAL A 9 -13.34 1.24 11.73
C VAL A 9 -13.56 -0.25 11.94
N SER A 10 -12.50 -0.99 12.25
CA SER A 10 -12.59 -2.37 12.77
C SER A 10 -12.88 -2.30 14.26
N THR A 11 -14.10 -2.68 14.64
CA THR A 11 -14.58 -2.65 16.04
C THR A 11 -14.01 -3.78 16.90
N ASP A 12 -13.53 -4.84 16.26
CA ASP A 12 -12.90 -6.00 16.88
C ASP A 12 -11.37 -5.84 17.01
N GLY A 13 -10.79 -4.78 16.44
CA GLY A 13 -9.35 -4.51 16.48
C GLY A 13 -8.51 -5.52 15.71
N SER A 14 -9.12 -6.34 14.87
CA SER A 14 -8.44 -7.34 14.05
C SER A 14 -7.71 -6.72 12.86
N MET A 15 -8.11 -5.52 12.45
CA MET A 15 -7.51 -4.78 11.34
C MET A 15 -6.85 -3.52 11.86
N ASP A 16 -5.58 -3.34 11.52
CA ASP A 16 -4.89 -2.09 11.79
C ASP A 16 -5.30 -1.00 10.79
N LYS A 17 -4.80 0.22 10.98
CA LYS A 17 -5.12 1.35 10.08
C LYS A 17 -4.73 1.07 8.62
N GLN A 18 -3.68 0.30 8.41
CA GLN A 18 -3.14 -0.04 7.10
C GLN A 18 -4.04 -1.09 6.42
N ASP A 19 -4.48 -2.10 7.16
CA ASP A 19 -5.40 -3.14 6.71
C ASP A 19 -6.74 -2.54 6.28
N ILE A 20 -7.27 -1.59 7.05
CA ILE A 20 -8.51 -0.89 6.72
C ILE A 20 -8.33 -0.05 5.45
N ALA A 21 -7.21 0.67 5.32
CA ALA A 21 -6.92 1.47 4.13
C ALA A 21 -6.81 0.61 2.86
N ASP A 22 -6.16 -0.55 2.97
CA ASP A 22 -6.01 -1.50 1.88
C ASP A 22 -7.36 -2.14 1.48
N TYR A 23 -8.17 -2.53 2.48
CA TYR A 23 -9.50 -3.06 2.23
C TYR A 23 -10.38 -2.05 1.50
N VAL A 24 -10.33 -0.77 1.89
CA VAL A 24 -11.08 0.30 1.23
C VAL A 24 -10.59 0.52 -0.20
N ALA A 25 -9.28 0.56 -0.43
CA ALA A 25 -8.73 0.76 -1.77
C ALA A 25 -9.05 -0.42 -2.71
N SER A 26 -8.86 -1.65 -2.24
CA SER A 26 -8.99 -2.86 -3.06
C SER A 26 -10.44 -3.28 -3.30
N ASN A 27 -11.34 -3.06 -2.32
CA ASN A 27 -12.70 -3.59 -2.38
C ASN A 27 -13.81 -2.53 -2.46
N ILE A 28 -13.55 -1.29 -2.03
CA ILE A 28 -14.61 -0.28 -1.85
C ILE A 28 -14.47 0.88 -2.85
N GLN A 29 -13.25 1.32 -3.14
CA GLN A 29 -12.98 2.43 -4.05
C GLN A 29 -13.53 2.18 -5.46
N ASP A 30 -13.24 1.00 -6.01
CA ASP A 30 -13.62 0.62 -7.37
C ASP A 30 -15.14 0.47 -7.59
N PRO A 31 -15.90 -0.20 -6.70
CA PRO A 31 -17.35 -0.24 -6.84
C PRO A 31 -18.03 1.12 -6.66
N LEU A 32 -17.54 1.95 -5.74
CA LEU A 32 -18.13 3.27 -5.48
C LEU A 32 -17.87 4.25 -6.62
N SER A 33 -16.69 4.22 -7.25
CA SER A 33 -16.37 5.11 -8.37
C SER A 33 -17.25 4.86 -9.60
N ARG A 34 -17.82 3.65 -9.72
CA ARG A 34 -18.72 3.27 -10.81
C ARG A 34 -20.19 3.63 -10.59
N VAL A 35 -20.56 4.15 -9.42
CA VAL A 35 -21.93 4.58 -9.13
C VAL A 35 -22.21 5.89 -9.86
N ASN A 36 -23.30 5.93 -10.64
CA ASN A 36 -23.67 7.12 -11.40
C ASN A 36 -23.90 8.32 -10.46
N GLY A 37 -23.19 9.42 -10.68
CA GLY A 37 -23.22 10.62 -9.85
C GLY A 37 -22.04 10.76 -8.87
N VAL A 38 -21.15 9.76 -8.79
CA VAL A 38 -19.87 9.87 -8.08
C VAL A 38 -18.84 10.54 -8.98
N GLY A 39 -18.26 11.65 -8.52
CA GLY A 39 -17.23 12.41 -9.25
C GLY A 39 -15.84 11.84 -9.01
N ASP A 40 -15.28 12.13 -7.84
CA ASP A 40 -13.97 11.64 -7.40
C ASP A 40 -14.06 11.04 -6.00
N ILE A 41 -13.27 10.00 -5.75
CA ILE A 41 -13.12 9.36 -4.44
C ILE A 41 -11.68 9.57 -3.98
N ASP A 42 -11.52 10.36 -2.92
CA ASP A 42 -10.25 10.51 -2.22
C ASP A 42 -10.13 9.44 -1.15
N ALA A 43 -9.36 8.38 -1.44
CA ALA A 43 -9.01 7.38 -0.43
C ALA A 43 -7.96 7.96 0.54
N TYR A 44 -8.39 8.33 1.74
CA TYR A 44 -7.49 8.79 2.81
C TYR A 44 -6.81 7.59 3.51
N GLY A 45 -5.82 7.02 2.82
CA GLY A 45 -5.00 5.91 3.32
C GLY A 45 -4.03 5.46 2.23
N SER A 46 -2.79 5.14 2.59
CA SER A 46 -1.84 4.59 1.63
C SER A 46 -2.10 3.09 1.47
N GLN A 47 -2.28 2.63 0.24
CA GLN A 47 -2.26 1.20 -0.10
C GLN A 47 -1.00 0.52 0.46
N TYR A 48 -1.08 -0.78 0.72
CA TYR A 48 0.05 -1.53 1.26
C TYR A 48 1.27 -1.37 0.34
N SER A 49 2.42 -1.02 0.91
CA SER A 49 3.69 -0.92 0.19
C SER A 49 4.67 -1.88 0.83
N MET A 50 5.32 -2.74 0.05
CA MET A 50 6.43 -3.55 0.56
C MET A 50 7.55 -2.61 1.02
N ARG A 51 7.83 -2.61 2.33
CA ARG A 51 8.92 -1.82 2.91
C ARG A 51 10.12 -2.73 3.16
N ILE A 52 11.24 -2.40 2.54
CA ILE A 52 12.50 -3.12 2.72
C ILE A 52 13.46 -2.19 3.46
N TRP A 53 13.78 -2.54 4.70
CA TRP A 53 14.71 -1.79 5.54
C TRP A 53 16.10 -2.43 5.41
N LEU A 54 17.03 -1.73 4.75
CA LEU A 54 18.38 -2.20 4.53
C LEU A 54 19.25 -2.03 5.78
N ASP A 55 20.07 -3.04 6.08
CA ASP A 55 21.08 -2.99 7.13
C ASP A 55 22.47 -2.72 6.52
N PRO A 56 23.08 -1.54 6.75
CA PRO A 56 24.35 -1.17 6.14
C PRO A 56 25.53 -2.04 6.60
N ALA A 57 25.48 -2.59 7.83
CA ALA A 57 26.53 -3.47 8.33
C ALA A 57 26.50 -4.82 7.60
N LYS A 58 25.30 -5.37 7.35
CA LYS A 58 25.14 -6.59 6.56
C LYS A 58 25.52 -6.38 5.11
N LEU A 59 25.10 -5.28 4.49
CA LEU A 59 25.49 -4.95 3.11
C LEU A 59 27.01 -4.94 2.94
N HIS A 60 27.73 -4.28 3.86
CA HIS A 60 29.18 -4.26 3.84
C HIS A 60 29.80 -5.67 4.05
N SER A 61 29.22 -6.49 4.93
CA SER A 61 29.71 -7.86 5.16
C SER A 61 29.57 -8.78 3.93
N PHE A 62 28.55 -8.54 3.10
CA PHE A 62 28.32 -9.27 1.85
C PHE A 62 28.97 -8.59 0.63
N GLN A 63 29.74 -7.50 0.82
CA GLN A 63 30.30 -6.70 -0.27
C GLN A 63 29.23 -6.20 -1.25
N MET A 64 28.00 -6.00 -0.74
CA MET A 64 26.84 -5.53 -1.50
C MET A 64 26.58 -4.06 -1.23
N THR A 65 25.99 -3.40 -2.21
CA THR A 65 25.51 -2.03 -2.15
C THR A 65 23.99 -2.00 -2.17
N ALA A 66 23.40 -0.85 -1.81
CA ALA A 66 21.95 -0.67 -1.95
C ALA A 66 21.45 -0.88 -3.39
N LYS A 67 22.31 -0.57 -4.38
CA LYS A 67 22.01 -0.79 -5.80
C LYS A 67 21.81 -2.29 -6.12
N ASP A 68 22.65 -3.15 -5.55
CA ASP A 68 22.55 -4.60 -5.79
C ASP A 68 21.24 -5.17 -5.25
N VAL A 69 20.69 -4.60 -4.17
CA VAL A 69 19.40 -5.01 -3.61
C VAL A 69 18.25 -4.57 -4.51
N THR A 70 18.26 -3.34 -5.01
CA THR A 70 17.22 -2.83 -5.93
C THR A 70 17.20 -3.63 -7.23
N ASP A 71 18.36 -3.86 -7.85
CA ASP A 71 18.48 -4.62 -9.11
C ASP A 71 17.99 -6.08 -8.93
N ALA A 72 18.25 -6.69 -7.76
CA ALA A 72 17.77 -8.03 -7.43
C ALA A 72 16.24 -8.09 -7.22
N ILE A 73 15.65 -7.08 -6.59
CA ILE A 73 14.19 -6.99 -6.41
C ILE A 73 13.51 -6.82 -7.76
N GLU A 74 14.02 -5.95 -8.63
CA GLU A 74 13.44 -5.72 -9.96
C GLU A 74 13.49 -6.98 -10.84
N SER A 75 14.58 -7.75 -10.78
CA SER A 75 14.73 -8.98 -11.55
C SER A 75 13.91 -10.16 -11.02
N GLN A 76 13.70 -10.26 -9.70
CA GLN A 76 12.96 -11.37 -9.09
C GLN A 76 11.48 -11.05 -8.84
N ASN A 77 11.10 -9.78 -8.75
CA ASN A 77 9.70 -9.34 -8.69
C ASN A 77 9.14 -9.08 -10.11
N ALA A 78 9.67 -9.79 -11.11
CA ALA A 78 9.14 -9.83 -12.45
C ALA A 78 8.18 -11.03 -12.58
N GLN A 79 6.94 -10.75 -12.95
CA GLN A 79 5.92 -11.77 -13.13
C GLN A 79 6.12 -12.47 -14.48
N ILE A 80 6.23 -13.80 -14.48
CA ILE A 80 6.22 -14.65 -15.68
C ILE A 80 4.77 -14.91 -16.10
#